data_AF-A0A175W0C7-F1
#
_entry.id   AF-A0A175W0C7-F1
#
_cell.length_a   1.000
_cell.length_b   1.000
_cell.length_c   1.000
_cell.angle_alpha   90.00
_cell.angle_beta   90.00
_cell.angle_gamma   90.00
#
_symmetry.space_group_name_H-M   'P 1'
#
loop_
_entity.id
_entity.type
_entity.pdbx_description
1 polymer ?
#
loop_
_entity_poly.entity_id
_entity_poly.type
_entity_poly.pdbx_seq_one_letter_code
_entity_poly.pdbx_strand_id
1 'polypeptide(L)' 'MLLAATAFSILLAYATRVSSAPLERREPGGVLICTEANGEGICDYSVYEFETCHNLPPPLSKNAATFAPDEGPFYCYPRL' A
#
# COMPACT_ATOMS: atom_id res chain seq x y z
N MET A 1 44.58 35.41 4.00
CA MET A 1 43.25 35.36 4.64
C MET A 1 42.56 34.12 4.04
N LEU A 2 42.86 32.90 4.51
CA LEU A 2 42.18 32.21 5.63
C LEU A 2 40.64 32.32 5.48
N LEU A 3 39.82 31.28 5.32
CA LEU A 3 39.97 29.83 5.41
C LEU A 3 38.91 29.19 4.47
N ALA A 4 39.24 27.99 4.02
CA ALA A 4 38.36 26.92 3.57
C ALA A 4 36.93 26.98 4.15
N ALA A 5 35.96 27.35 3.31
CA ALA A 5 34.54 27.09 3.56
C ALA A 5 34.20 25.71 2.98
N THR A 6 34.72 24.65 3.60
CA THR A 6 34.29 23.27 3.30
C THR A 6 32.87 23.13 3.81
N ALA A 7 31.90 23.38 2.93
CA ALA A 7 30.49 23.20 3.23
C ALA A 7 30.21 21.73 3.52
N PHE A 8 30.08 21.40 4.80
CA PHE A 8 29.59 20.10 5.27
C PHE A 8 28.11 20.00 4.91
N SER A 9 27.79 19.26 3.84
CA SER A 9 26.42 18.92 3.48
C SER A 9 25.83 17.99 4.53
N ILE A 10 24.95 18.50 5.37
CA ILE A 10 24.23 17.74 6.39
C ILE A 10 23.18 16.87 5.67
N LEU A 11 23.41 15.55 5.60
CA LEU A 11 22.38 14.59 5.16
C LEU A 11 21.29 14.50 6.25
N LEU A 12 20.13 15.11 6.02
CA LEU A 12 18.92 14.84 6.80
C LEU A 12 18.36 13.48 6.38
N ALA A 13 18.68 12.44 7.16
CA ALA A 13 18.00 11.15 7.07
C ALA A 13 16.62 11.28 7.73
N TYR A 14 15.57 11.44 6.93
CA TYR A 14 14.20 11.35 7.41
C TYR A 14 13.92 9.90 7.81
N ALA A 15 13.97 9.62 9.12
CA ALA A 15 13.56 8.32 9.66
C ALA A 15 12.02 8.21 9.56
N THR A 16 11.53 7.63 8.46
CA THR A 16 10.12 7.26 8.36
C THR A 16 9.85 6.12 9.33
N ARG A 17 9.05 6.37 10.37
CA ARG A 17 8.56 5.32 11.26
C ARG A 17 7.53 4.50 10.49
N VAL A 18 7.95 3.38 9.91
CA VAL A 18 7.03 2.34 9.46
C VAL A 18 6.45 1.70 10.71
N SER A 19 5.27 2.13 11.12
CA SER A 19 4.53 1.44 12.17
C SER A 19 3.96 0.14 11.59
N SER A 20 4.67 -0.97 11.79
CA SER A 20 4.16 -2.31 11.51
C SER A 20 3.26 -2.74 12.67
N ALA A 21 2.10 -2.11 12.82
CA ALA A 21 1.05 -2.75 13.63
C ALA A 21 0.77 -4.14 13.02
N PRO A 22 0.61 -5.20 13.83
CA PRO A 22 0.16 -6.48 13.31
C PRO A 22 -1.10 -6.23 12.49
N LEU A 23 -1.07 -6.57 11.20
CA LEU A 23 -2.24 -6.45 10.37
C LEU A 23 -3.30 -7.35 11.00
N GLU A 24 -4.38 -6.74 11.49
CA GLU A 24 -5.54 -7.45 11.98
C GLU A 24 -5.91 -8.52 10.95
N ARG A 25 -6.19 -9.74 11.44
CA ARG A 25 -6.40 -10.94 10.61
C ARG A 25 -7.32 -10.58 9.44
N ARG A 26 -6.74 -10.62 8.24
CA ARG A 26 -7.41 -10.18 7.04
C ARG A 26 -8.50 -11.18 6.61
N GLU A 27 -9.71 -10.68 6.39
CA GLU A 27 -10.91 -11.48 6.14
C GLU A 27 -11.01 -11.89 4.65
N PRO A 28 -11.60 -13.05 4.32
CA PRO A 28 -11.88 -13.39 2.93
C PRO A 28 -12.64 -12.27 2.22
N GLY A 29 -12.13 -11.84 1.06
CA GLY A 29 -12.69 -10.73 0.29
C GLY A 29 -11.97 -9.39 0.51
N GLY A 30 -11.01 -9.33 1.42
CA GLY A 30 -10.17 -8.15 1.59
C GLY A 30 -9.23 -7.92 0.41
N VAL A 31 -9.25 -6.68 -0.10
CA VAL A 31 -8.45 -6.23 -1.23
C VAL A 31 -7.94 -4.81 -0.96
N LEU A 32 -6.64 -4.60 -1.14
CA LEU A 32 -6.02 -3.29 -1.21
C LEU A 32 -6.07 -2.79 -2.66
N ILE A 33 -6.72 -1.65 -2.89
CA ILE A 33 -6.86 -1.07 -4.22
C ILE A 33 -6.12 0.27 -4.23
N CYS A 34 -5.24 0.46 -5.22
CA CYS A 34 -4.38 1.64 -5.29
C CYS A 34 -4.42 2.32 -6.67
N THR A 35 -4.12 3.62 -6.70
CA THR A 35 -4.13 4.43 -7.93
C THR A 35 -2.89 4.25 -8.81
N GLU A 36 -1.80 3.69 -8.27
CA GLU A 36 -0.57 3.44 -9.02
C GLU A 36 -0.23 1.94 -9.06
N ALA A 37 0.76 1.60 -9.89
CA ALA A 37 1.26 0.25 -10.00
C ALA A 37 1.92 -0.21 -8.68
N ASN A 38 2.05 -1.52 -8.50
CA ASN A 38 2.77 -2.13 -7.37
C ASN A 38 2.21 -1.79 -5.97
N GLY A 39 0.94 -1.38 -5.88
CA GLY A 39 0.31 -1.05 -4.60
C GLY A 39 0.73 0.31 -4.04
N GLU A 40 1.09 1.27 -4.90
CA GLU A 40 1.51 2.62 -4.51
C GLU A 40 0.44 3.70 -4.81
N GLY A 41 0.68 4.94 -4.36
CA GLY A 41 -0.23 6.06 -4.55
C GLY A 41 -1.31 6.17 -3.46
N ILE A 42 -2.52 6.57 -3.84
CA ILE A 42 -3.67 6.57 -2.92
C ILE A 42 -4.24 5.16 -2.87
N CYS A 43 -4.23 4.55 -1.69
CA CYS A 43 -4.73 3.21 -1.47
C CYS A 43 -5.92 3.19 -0.50
N ASP A 44 -6.89 2.33 -0.77
CA ASP A 44 -7.99 1.99 0.12
C ASP A 44 -8.04 0.48 0.29
N TYR A 45 -8.21 0.03 1.54
CA TYR A 45 -8.45 -1.37 1.85
C TYR A 45 -9.90 -1.56 2.27
N SER A 46 -10.57 -2.51 1.63
CA SER A 46 -11.95 -2.86 1.95
C SER A 46 -12.14 -4.37 1.81
N VAL A 47 -13.05 -4.93 2.63
CA VAL A 47 -13.52 -6.31 2.50
C VAL A 47 -14.78 -6.31 1.66
N TYR A 48 -14.72 -6.98 0.50
CA TYR A 48 -15.81 -7.03 -0.46
C TYR A 48 -16.53 -8.37 -0.39
N GLU A 49 -17.86 -8.32 -0.34
CA GLU A 49 -18.70 -9.51 -0.45
C GLU A 49 -18.49 -10.20 -1.81
N PHE A 50 -18.34 -11.52 -1.77
CA PHE A 50 -18.30 -12.34 -2.98
C PHE A 50 -19.64 -12.25 -3.73
N GLU A 51 -19.58 -12.46 -5.04
CA GLU A 51 -20.77 -12.48 -5.93
C GLU A 51 -21.57 -11.17 -5.95
N THR A 52 -20.98 -10.06 -5.49
CA THR A 52 -21.61 -8.73 -5.44
C THR A 52 -20.76 -7.71 -6.19
N CYS A 53 -21.41 -6.83 -6.96
CA CYS A 53 -20.75 -5.70 -7.62
C CYS A 53 -20.67 -4.51 -6.67
N HIS A 54 -19.46 -3.98 -6.47
CA HIS A 54 -19.20 -2.86 -5.57
C HIS A 54 -18.77 -1.62 -6.34
N ASN A 55 -19.22 -0.45 -5.89
CA ASN A 55 -18.71 0.82 -6.41
C ASN A 55 -17.40 1.15 -5.72
N LEU A 56 -16.40 1.57 -6.50
CA LEU A 56 -15.16 2.08 -5.94
C LEU A 56 -15.37 3.48 -5.35
N PRO A 57 -14.67 3.82 -4.26
CA PRO A 57 -14.72 5.16 -3.70
C PRO A 57 -14.12 6.19 -4.69
N PRO A 58 -14.43 7.49 -4.52
CA PRO A 58 -14.03 8.53 -5.46
C PRO A 58 -12.56 8.55 -5.92
N PRO A 59 -11.54 8.35 -5.06
CA PRO A 59 -10.14 8.36 -5.52
C PRO A 59 -9.79 7.19 -6.45
N LEU A 60 -10.56 6.10 -6.41
CA LEU A 60 -10.29 4.86 -7.14
C LEU A 60 -11.22 4.67 -8.36
N SER A 61 -12.36 5.36 -8.40
CA SER A 61 -13.30 5.28 -9.51
C SER A 61 -12.65 5.75 -10.81
N LYS A 62 -12.55 4.83 -11.79
CA LYS A 62 -11.85 5.04 -13.08
C LYS A 62 -10.36 5.41 -12.96
N ASN A 63 -9.75 5.14 -11.81
CA ASN A 63 -8.36 5.50 -11.53
C ASN A 63 -7.60 4.41 -10.74
N ALA A 64 -8.20 3.24 -10.54
CA ALA A 64 -7.53 2.11 -9.92
C ALA A 64 -6.54 1.45 -10.90
N ALA A 65 -5.31 1.25 -10.46
CA ALA A 65 -4.23 0.62 -11.24
C ALA A 65 -3.80 -0.74 -10.65
N THR A 66 -4.00 -0.96 -9.35
CA THR A 66 -3.64 -2.21 -8.67
C THR A 66 -4.79 -2.71 -7.81
N PHE A 67 -5.05 -4.03 -7.87
CA PHE A 67 -5.89 -4.77 -6.92
C PHE A 67 -5.03 -5.85 -6.29
N ALA A 68 -4.64 -5.65 -5.04
CA ALA A 68 -3.82 -6.59 -4.28
C ALA A 68 -4.72 -7.32 -3.27
N PRO A 69 -5.01 -8.62 -3.47
CA PRO A 69 -5.65 -9.42 -2.44
C PRO A 69 -4.74 -9.49 -1.21
N ASP A 70 -5.33 -9.77 -0.07
CA ASP A 70 -4.61 -9.78 1.19
C ASP A 70 -3.37 -10.67 1.20
N GLU A 71 -2.29 -10.12 1.74
CA GLU A 71 -1.07 -10.86 2.03
C GLU A 71 -1.34 -11.86 3.15
N GLY A 72 -1.03 -13.13 2.91
CA GLY A 72 -1.22 -14.19 3.87
C GLY A 72 -1.40 -15.56 3.21
N PRO A 73 -1.59 -16.62 4.02
CA PRO A 73 -1.94 -17.92 3.49
C PRO A 73 -3.27 -17.81 2.74
N PHE A 74 -3.28 -18.17 1.46
CA PHE A 74 -4.54 -18.31 0.74
C PHE A 74 -5.43 -19.30 1.50
N TYR A 75 -6.71 -18.95 1.66
CA TYR A 75 -7.69 -19.89 2.21
C TYR A 75 -7.68 -21.21 1.43
N CYS A 76 -7.46 -21.13 0.11
CA CYS A 76 -7.20 -22.27 -0.76
C CYS A 76 -6.04 -21.92 -1.70
N TYR A 77 -4.91 -22.60 -1.55
CA TYR A 77 -3.82 -22.48 -2.51
C TYR A 77 -4.22 -23.12 -3.85
N PRO A 78 -3.93 -22.49 -4.99
CA PRO A 78 -4.08 -23.14 -6.28
C PRO A 78 -3.21 -24.40 -6.30
N ARG A 79 -3.83 -25.55 -6.55
CA ARG A 79 -3.13 -26.81 -6.83
C ARG A 79 -3.12 -27.01 -8.34
N LEU A 80 -1.99 -27.44 -8.88
CA LEU A 80 -1.87 -27.92 -10.25
C LEU A 80 -2.58 -29.26 -10.42
#